data_AF-A0A954F208-F1
#
_entry.id   AF-A0A954F208-F1
#
_cell.length_a   1.000
_cell.length_b   1.000
_cell.length_c   1.000
_cell.angle_alpha   90.00
_cell.angle_beta   90.00
_cell.angle_gamma   90.00
#
_symmetry.space_group_name_H-M   'P 1'
#
loop_
_entity.id
_entity.type
_entity.pdbx_description
1 polymer ?
#
loop_
_entity_poly.entity_id
_entity_poly.type
_entity_poly.pdbx_seq_one_letter_code
_entity_poly.pdbx_strand_id
1 'polypeptide(L)'
;MIHKLLLACAIFLGTTPFALAQGPGPETQISDTLDGSVRWLRSQQDRATGAYGDQETTALVLVALGESPRKYREADGFFVRGALEHLLESQGEEGAFHGADGKPNATLTALAVRALFSHQNPERKSAYANALAWIGKQAPATDPFDAWIGPTLEKDAALKHVRSLLARRGQDGSWPADEGAQVSALKATALAVIDLARYVKTFQPAKGPEAPIVPLGPFTAADKDRVIESMNRGAAFLVSAAEDGKFGAPGHPDAGLTSMVIGALQGMPMPRDEKVQKIIDDGLEWLVSLQKPDGSIHQGMLANYVTSSAVMALAKSDKPAHKAAVKKAQAFLIGLQADEGEGYSEGDRYYGGIGYGGDERPDLSNLQMALEALAASGLEKDHEAYQRAIKFLERCQNRSESNDVRIDEGGVITTSGNDGGSAYMPGDSKAGYVDLDNGERVPRSYGSMTYALLKSYVLAGLSKEDPRVKAAFSWLEKNYTLDVNPGFDTSRDARAAYQGIFYYFLAMSRALNTYGCEELTDSEGVQHAWKRELAGRLIAMQSKESGAWSNRNAPRWWEGNPILGTAYALSTLAETLE
;
A
#
# COMPACT_ATOMS: atom_id res chain seq x y z
N MET A 1 -10.67 -33.92 62.96
CA MET A 1 -10.88 -34.01 61.48
C MET A 1 -10.75 -32.63 60.81
N ILE A 2 -9.68 -31.91 61.14
CA ILE A 2 -9.30 -30.62 60.54
C ILE A 2 -7.78 -30.68 60.59
N HIS A 3 -7.11 -31.22 59.56
CA HIS A 3 -5.65 -31.19 59.36
C HIS A 3 -5.22 -31.81 58.00
N LYS A 4 -6.13 -31.89 57.02
CA LYS A 4 -5.84 -32.42 55.67
C LYS A 4 -6.38 -31.56 54.50
N LEU A 5 -6.66 -30.27 54.72
CA LEU A 5 -7.15 -29.38 53.66
C LEU A 5 -6.40 -28.04 53.53
N LEU A 6 -5.19 -27.92 54.10
CA LEU A 6 -4.39 -26.67 54.07
C LEU A 6 -2.98 -26.85 53.48
N LEU A 7 -2.75 -27.92 52.71
CA LEU A 7 -1.46 -28.21 52.09
C LEU A 7 -1.61 -28.52 50.60
N ALA A 8 -2.20 -27.58 49.85
CA ALA A 8 -2.25 -27.64 48.38
C ALA A 8 -2.20 -26.26 47.69
N CYS A 9 -1.85 -25.18 48.41
CA CYS A 9 -1.81 -23.82 47.83
C CYS A 9 -0.48 -23.06 48.05
N ALA A 10 0.63 -23.75 48.32
CA ALA A 10 1.88 -23.05 48.65
C ALA A 10 3.16 -23.71 48.13
N ILE A 11 3.18 -24.22 46.90
CA ILE A 11 4.44 -24.50 46.17
C ILE A 11 4.19 -24.28 44.68
N PHE A 12 4.46 -23.07 44.19
CA PHE A 12 5.01 -22.76 42.85
C PHE A 12 5.27 -21.24 42.76
N LEU A 13 6.06 -20.72 43.70
CA LEU A 13 6.83 -19.49 43.47
C LEU A 13 8.11 -19.91 42.73
N GLY A 14 7.94 -20.32 41.48
CA GLY A 14 9.01 -20.40 40.51
C GLY A 14 8.94 -19.13 39.68
N THR A 15 9.77 -18.14 40.01
CA THR A 15 10.08 -17.03 39.11
C THR A 15 10.81 -17.61 37.91
N THR A 16 10.08 -18.10 36.92
CA THR A 16 10.62 -18.16 35.56
C THR A 16 10.84 -16.71 35.14
N PRO A 17 12.08 -16.29 34.81
CA PRO A 17 12.24 -15.02 34.14
C PRO A 17 11.38 -15.12 32.88
N PHE A 18 10.43 -14.19 32.73
CA PHE A 18 9.87 -13.89 31.42
C PHE A 18 11.09 -13.48 30.59
N ALA A 19 11.67 -14.45 29.86
CA ALA A 19 12.48 -14.12 28.73
C ALA A 19 11.53 -13.32 27.85
N LEU A 20 11.73 -12.00 27.81
CA LEU A 20 11.20 -11.16 26.76
C LEU A 20 11.49 -11.94 25.48
N ALA A 21 10.45 -12.49 24.86
CA ALA A 21 10.59 -13.06 23.53
C ALA A 21 11.15 -11.89 22.72
N GLN A 22 12.42 -11.97 22.35
CA GLN A 22 13.02 -10.96 21.49
C GLN A 22 12.08 -10.88 20.29
N GLY A 23 11.63 -9.65 19.99
CA GLY A 23 10.79 -9.43 18.82
C GLY A 23 11.42 -10.09 17.58
N PRO A 24 10.61 -10.41 16.57
CA PRO A 24 11.12 -11.09 15.38
C PRO A 24 12.37 -10.36 14.86
N GLY A 25 13.45 -11.13 14.63
CA GLY A 25 14.74 -10.55 14.25
C GLY A 25 14.66 -9.85 12.89
N PRO A 26 15.61 -8.95 12.57
CA PRO A 26 15.59 -8.17 11.32
C PRO A 26 15.54 -9.06 10.06
N GLU A 27 16.04 -10.29 10.13
CA GLU A 27 15.94 -11.29 9.06
C GLU A 27 14.50 -11.62 8.64
N THR A 28 13.49 -11.36 9.47
CA THR A 28 12.10 -11.64 9.10
C THR A 28 11.45 -10.47 8.35
N GLN A 29 12.12 -9.33 8.27
CA GLN A 29 11.64 -8.07 7.65
C GLN A 29 12.43 -7.72 6.38
N ILE A 30 13.00 -8.73 5.71
CA ILE A 30 13.80 -8.51 4.49
C ILE A 30 12.99 -7.77 3.43
N SER A 31 11.72 -8.13 3.21
CA SER A 31 10.88 -7.46 2.21
C SER A 31 10.75 -5.96 2.45
N ASP A 32 10.43 -5.55 3.68
CA ASP A 32 10.29 -4.14 4.06
C ASP A 32 11.62 -3.40 3.91
N THR A 33 12.73 -4.08 4.25
CA THR A 33 14.08 -3.53 4.07
C THR A 33 14.40 -3.30 2.59
N LEU A 34 14.08 -4.27 1.74
CA LEU A 34 14.32 -4.21 0.30
C LEU A 34 13.50 -3.12 -0.39
N ASP A 35 12.27 -2.85 0.05
CA ASP A 35 11.45 -1.77 -0.49
C ASP A 35 12.16 -0.40 -0.37
N GLY A 36 12.76 -0.12 0.79
CA GLY A 36 13.52 1.12 1.00
C GLY A 36 14.78 1.19 0.13
N SER A 37 15.45 0.07 -0.09
CA SER A 37 16.68 0.02 -0.89
C SER A 37 16.42 0.12 -2.39
N VAL A 38 15.34 -0.48 -2.87
CA VAL A 38 14.90 -0.34 -4.27
C VAL A 38 14.45 1.09 -4.56
N ARG A 39 13.78 1.76 -3.61
CA ARG A 39 13.46 3.19 -3.72
C ARG A 39 14.73 4.02 -3.85
N TRP A 40 15.75 3.73 -3.04
CA TRP A 40 17.03 4.41 -3.17
C TRP A 40 17.65 4.16 -4.55
N LEU A 41 17.71 2.91 -5.04
CA LEU A 41 18.22 2.61 -6.38
C LEU A 41 17.54 3.45 -7.47
N ARG A 42 16.20 3.50 -7.45
CA ARG A 42 15.40 4.29 -8.41
C ARG A 42 15.74 5.77 -8.38
N SER A 43 15.96 6.34 -7.20
CA SER A 43 16.35 7.74 -7.05
C SER A 43 17.72 8.08 -7.68
N GLN A 44 18.53 7.08 -8.01
CA GLN A 44 19.83 7.26 -8.64
C GLN A 44 19.78 7.19 -10.18
N GLN A 45 18.61 7.01 -10.79
CA GLN A 45 18.50 6.97 -12.24
C GLN A 45 18.85 8.33 -12.85
N ASP A 46 19.67 8.33 -13.89
CA ASP A 46 19.79 9.49 -14.76
C ASP A 46 18.50 9.61 -15.61
N ARG A 47 17.68 10.61 -15.30
CA ARG A 47 16.40 10.83 -15.99
C ARG A 47 16.55 11.15 -17.49
N ALA A 48 17.71 11.61 -17.95
CA ALA A 48 17.93 11.94 -19.35
C ALA A 48 18.23 10.70 -20.21
N THR A 49 19.02 9.76 -19.66
CA THR A 49 19.46 8.55 -20.38
C THR A 49 18.70 7.30 -19.98
N GLY A 50 18.03 7.31 -18.83
CA GLY A 50 17.43 6.12 -18.21
C GLY A 50 18.46 5.20 -17.53
N ALA A 51 19.75 5.53 -17.57
CA ALA A 51 20.82 4.68 -17.07
C ALA A 51 20.95 4.72 -15.54
N TYR A 52 21.57 3.67 -14.99
CA TYR A 52 22.06 3.64 -13.61
C TYR A 52 23.59 3.50 -13.63
N GLY A 53 24.30 4.60 -13.84
CA GLY A 53 25.76 4.58 -13.99
C GLY A 53 26.19 3.97 -15.33
N ASP A 54 27.12 3.01 -15.29
CA ASP A 54 27.58 2.31 -16.50
C ASP A 54 26.66 1.15 -16.91
N GLN A 55 26.96 0.50 -18.03
CA GLN A 55 26.18 -0.63 -18.57
C GLN A 55 26.10 -1.81 -17.58
N GLU A 56 27.19 -2.11 -16.87
CA GLU A 56 27.24 -3.19 -15.89
C GLU A 56 26.36 -2.89 -14.66
N THR A 57 26.44 -1.66 -14.16
CA THR A 57 25.64 -1.18 -13.04
C THR A 57 24.16 -1.10 -13.42
N THR A 58 23.85 -0.63 -14.64
CA THR A 58 22.48 -0.62 -15.18
C THR A 58 21.90 -2.03 -15.26
N ALA A 59 22.64 -3.00 -15.78
CA ALA A 59 22.18 -4.39 -15.82
C ALA A 59 21.98 -4.98 -14.41
N LEU A 60 22.86 -4.68 -13.45
CA LEU A 60 22.71 -5.09 -12.05
C LEU A 60 21.47 -4.49 -11.38
N VAL A 61 21.22 -3.19 -11.57
CA VAL A 61 20.02 -2.55 -11.04
C VAL A 61 18.77 -3.15 -11.66
N LEU A 62 18.75 -3.43 -12.96
CA LEU A 62 17.63 -4.11 -13.62
C LEU A 62 17.36 -5.50 -13.03
N VAL A 63 18.40 -6.29 -12.72
CA VAL A 63 18.24 -7.58 -12.04
C VAL A 63 17.68 -7.38 -10.63
N ALA A 64 18.23 -6.43 -9.85
CA ALA A 64 17.74 -6.10 -8.51
C ALA A 64 16.26 -5.71 -8.52
N LEU A 65 15.83 -4.87 -9.46
CA LEU A 65 14.44 -4.46 -9.66
C LEU A 65 13.54 -5.66 -10.02
N GLY A 66 13.96 -6.48 -10.99
CA GLY A 66 13.19 -7.61 -11.51
C GLY A 66 13.05 -8.78 -10.52
N GLU A 67 14.05 -8.99 -9.67
CA GLU A 67 14.11 -10.07 -8.67
C GLU A 67 13.71 -9.66 -7.26
N SER A 68 13.58 -8.36 -6.99
CA SER A 68 13.02 -7.87 -5.73
C SER A 68 11.65 -8.50 -5.43
N PRO A 69 11.20 -8.54 -4.16
CA PRO A 69 9.88 -9.07 -3.80
C PRO A 69 8.72 -8.47 -4.61
N ARG A 70 8.85 -7.20 -4.99
CA ARG A 70 7.86 -6.46 -5.79
C ARG A 70 7.91 -6.78 -7.29
N LYS A 71 9.00 -7.37 -7.79
CA LYS A 71 9.16 -7.79 -9.18
C LYS A 71 8.82 -6.67 -10.17
N TYR A 72 9.65 -5.63 -10.20
CA TYR A 72 9.44 -4.52 -11.13
C TYR A 72 9.59 -4.98 -12.59
N ARG A 73 8.82 -4.39 -13.49
CA ARG A 73 8.68 -4.71 -14.92
C ARG A 73 8.71 -3.42 -15.74
N GLU A 74 8.92 -3.56 -17.04
CA GLU A 74 8.96 -2.42 -17.97
C GLU A 74 7.69 -1.56 -17.90
N ALA A 75 6.52 -2.19 -17.68
CA ALA A 75 5.24 -1.50 -17.52
C ALA A 75 5.08 -0.74 -16.19
N ASP A 76 6.02 -0.85 -15.24
CA ASP A 76 5.96 -0.11 -13.98
C ASP A 76 6.41 1.35 -14.10
N GLY A 77 7.21 1.68 -15.12
CA GLY A 77 7.59 3.06 -15.40
C GLY A 77 8.95 3.20 -16.08
N PHE A 78 9.31 4.47 -16.34
CA PHE A 78 10.54 4.86 -17.02
C PHE A 78 11.81 4.35 -16.31
N PHE A 79 11.76 4.20 -14.99
CA PHE A 79 12.86 3.67 -14.19
C PHE A 79 13.28 2.23 -14.52
N VAL A 80 12.40 1.46 -15.19
CA VAL A 80 12.74 0.16 -15.77
C VAL A 80 12.88 0.27 -17.29
N ARG A 81 11.92 0.91 -17.97
CA ARG A 81 11.90 1.04 -19.44
C ARG A 81 13.14 1.75 -19.98
N GLY A 82 13.45 2.93 -19.49
CA GLY A 82 14.62 3.69 -19.92
C GLY A 82 15.94 2.95 -19.64
N ALA A 83 16.01 2.24 -18.52
CA ALA A 83 17.19 1.43 -18.19
C ALA A 83 17.35 0.22 -19.12
N LEU A 84 16.25 -0.44 -19.51
CA LEU A 84 16.27 -1.53 -20.49
C LEU A 84 16.66 -1.02 -21.88
N GLU A 85 16.10 0.12 -22.30
CA GLU A 85 16.43 0.78 -23.56
C GLU A 85 17.92 1.13 -23.61
N HIS A 86 18.44 1.79 -22.58
CA HIS A 86 19.86 2.10 -22.48
C HIS A 86 20.77 0.87 -22.48
N LEU A 87 20.35 -0.21 -21.80
CA LEU A 87 21.11 -1.46 -21.80
C LEU A 87 21.22 -2.03 -23.23
N LEU A 88 20.11 -2.03 -23.97
CA LEU A 88 20.02 -2.58 -25.32
C LEU A 88 20.84 -1.81 -26.36
N GLU A 89 21.13 -0.52 -26.13
CA GLU A 89 22.02 0.27 -27.00
C GLU A 89 23.43 -0.34 -27.13
N SER A 90 23.86 -1.13 -26.14
CA SER A 90 25.17 -1.79 -26.15
C SER A 90 25.16 -3.21 -26.73
N GLN A 91 24.01 -3.72 -27.20
CA GLN A 91 23.96 -5.05 -27.82
C GLN A 91 24.47 -4.99 -29.27
N GLY A 92 25.55 -5.71 -29.55
CA GLY A 92 26.08 -5.91 -30.90
C GLY A 92 25.24 -6.87 -31.74
N GLU A 93 25.45 -6.84 -33.06
CA GLU A 93 24.76 -7.73 -34.03
C GLU A 93 25.01 -9.22 -33.75
N GLU A 94 26.14 -9.56 -33.12
CA GLU A 94 26.47 -10.92 -32.70
C GLU A 94 25.72 -11.38 -31.45
N GLY A 95 24.97 -10.49 -30.81
CA GLY A 95 24.15 -10.75 -29.62
C GLY A 95 24.83 -10.45 -28.29
N ALA A 96 26.14 -10.20 -28.26
CA ALA A 96 26.87 -9.83 -27.06
C ALA A 96 26.59 -8.37 -26.66
N PHE A 97 26.67 -8.09 -25.36
CA PHE A 97 26.67 -6.72 -24.86
C PHE A 97 28.10 -6.20 -24.76
N HIS A 98 28.32 -4.97 -25.23
CA HIS A 98 29.63 -4.36 -25.33
C HIS A 98 29.98 -3.55 -24.09
N GLY A 99 31.21 -3.73 -23.59
CA GLY A 99 31.74 -2.91 -22.51
C GLY A 99 32.07 -1.48 -22.96
N ALA A 100 32.58 -0.67 -22.03
CA ALA A 100 33.00 0.71 -22.34
C ALA A 100 34.11 0.80 -23.41
N ASP A 101 34.83 -0.29 -23.68
CA ASP A 101 35.83 -0.40 -24.73
C ASP A 101 35.24 -0.74 -26.11
N GLY A 102 33.92 -0.87 -26.21
CA GLY A 102 33.19 -1.22 -27.44
C GLY A 102 33.37 -2.68 -27.87
N LYS A 103 33.81 -3.56 -26.96
CA LYS A 103 34.05 -4.98 -27.28
C LYS A 103 33.07 -5.89 -26.55
N PRO A 104 32.79 -7.09 -27.11
CA PRO A 104 31.97 -8.11 -26.45
C PRO A 104 32.46 -8.42 -25.03
N ASN A 105 31.58 -8.27 -24.05
CA ASN A 105 31.88 -8.51 -22.64
C ASN A 105 31.00 -9.65 -22.10
N ALA A 106 31.62 -10.77 -21.72
CA ALA A 106 30.89 -11.95 -21.26
C ALA A 106 30.13 -11.74 -19.95
N THR A 107 30.74 -11.02 -19.00
CA THR A 107 30.12 -10.70 -17.71
C THR A 107 28.89 -9.82 -17.88
N LEU A 108 29.02 -8.74 -18.67
CA LEU A 108 27.90 -7.85 -19.00
C LEU A 108 26.81 -8.59 -19.78
N THR A 109 27.19 -9.44 -20.73
CA THR A 109 26.20 -10.23 -21.50
C THR A 109 25.41 -11.17 -20.60
N ALA A 110 26.07 -11.84 -19.65
CA ALA A 110 25.38 -12.72 -18.69
C ALA A 110 24.45 -11.94 -17.74
N LEU A 111 24.88 -10.76 -17.27
CA LEU A 111 24.03 -9.83 -16.53
C LEU A 111 22.79 -9.43 -17.34
N ALA A 112 22.99 -9.03 -18.60
CA ALA A 112 21.92 -8.60 -19.49
C ALA A 112 20.93 -9.72 -19.77
N VAL A 113 21.40 -10.97 -19.95
CA VAL A 113 20.53 -12.15 -20.07
C VAL A 113 19.62 -12.28 -18.85
N ARG A 114 20.16 -12.16 -17.63
CA ARG A 114 19.37 -12.24 -16.39
C ARG A 114 18.42 -11.06 -16.23
N ALA A 115 18.85 -9.85 -16.59
CA ALA A 115 18.02 -8.66 -16.57
C ALA A 115 16.80 -8.85 -17.50
N LEU A 116 17.05 -9.17 -18.78
CA LEU A 116 16.01 -9.41 -19.78
C LEU A 116 15.06 -10.54 -19.37
N PHE A 117 15.60 -11.63 -18.80
CA PHE A 117 14.79 -12.73 -18.28
C PHE A 117 13.89 -12.29 -17.11
N SER A 118 14.41 -11.48 -16.18
CA SER A 118 13.67 -11.05 -14.99
C SER A 118 12.50 -10.12 -15.32
N HIS A 119 12.58 -9.38 -16.43
CA HIS A 119 11.56 -8.41 -16.86
C HIS A 119 10.50 -9.00 -17.82
N GLN A 120 10.74 -10.16 -18.42
CA GLN A 120 9.76 -10.98 -19.16
C GLN A 120 8.99 -10.23 -20.28
N ASN A 121 9.61 -9.27 -20.98
CA ASN A 121 8.96 -8.54 -22.06
C ASN A 121 9.02 -9.33 -23.40
N PRO A 122 7.87 -9.67 -24.03
CA PRO A 122 7.83 -10.29 -25.36
C PRO A 122 8.56 -9.53 -26.46
N GLU A 123 8.53 -8.20 -26.45
CA GLU A 123 9.20 -7.33 -27.44
C GLU A 123 10.73 -7.45 -27.37
N ARG A 124 11.26 -7.81 -26.20
CA ARG A 124 12.70 -7.98 -25.96
C ARG A 124 13.17 -9.44 -26.14
N LYS A 125 12.28 -10.34 -26.59
CA LYS A 125 12.56 -11.78 -26.73
C LYS A 125 13.72 -12.07 -27.68
N SER A 126 13.83 -11.33 -28.78
CA SER A 126 14.93 -11.50 -29.75
C SER A 126 16.28 -11.09 -29.15
N ALA A 127 16.33 -9.95 -28.46
CA ALA A 127 17.53 -9.49 -27.77
C ALA A 127 18.00 -10.50 -26.71
N TYR A 128 17.07 -11.02 -25.90
CA TYR A 128 17.32 -12.08 -24.93
C TYR A 128 17.86 -13.36 -25.59
N ALA A 129 17.20 -13.84 -26.65
CA ALA A 129 17.59 -15.07 -27.33
C ALA A 129 19.00 -14.97 -27.95
N ASN A 130 19.33 -13.83 -28.56
CA ASN A 130 20.64 -13.58 -29.16
C ASN A 130 21.75 -13.56 -28.09
N ALA A 131 21.52 -12.86 -26.97
CA ALA A 131 22.46 -12.80 -25.86
C ALA A 131 22.68 -14.17 -25.20
N LEU A 132 21.59 -14.91 -24.99
CA LEU A 132 21.63 -16.27 -24.45
C LEU A 132 22.41 -17.23 -25.37
N ALA A 133 22.18 -17.13 -26.68
CA ALA A 133 22.89 -17.94 -27.67
C ALA A 133 24.38 -17.60 -27.73
N TRP A 134 24.74 -16.33 -27.57
CA TRP A 134 26.14 -15.90 -27.55
C TRP A 134 26.85 -16.38 -26.28
N ILE A 135 26.27 -16.15 -25.10
CA ILE A 135 26.92 -16.53 -23.83
C ILE A 135 27.05 -18.05 -23.67
N GLY A 136 26.09 -18.82 -24.21
CA GLY A 136 26.15 -20.28 -24.23
C GLY A 136 27.36 -20.84 -25.00
N LYS A 137 27.94 -20.07 -25.94
CA LYS A 137 29.16 -20.45 -26.68
C LYS A 137 30.45 -20.09 -25.94
N GLN A 138 30.39 -19.20 -24.95
CA GLN A 138 31.57 -18.69 -24.24
C GLN A 138 32.00 -19.58 -23.06
N ALA A 139 31.20 -20.60 -22.71
CA ALA A 139 31.43 -21.51 -21.59
C ALA A 139 31.93 -20.80 -20.30
N PRO A 140 31.13 -19.89 -19.71
CA PRO A 140 31.54 -19.25 -18.47
C PRO A 140 31.76 -20.32 -17.40
N ALA A 141 32.93 -20.31 -16.75
CA ALA A 141 33.32 -21.33 -15.76
C ALA A 141 32.47 -21.27 -14.47
N THR A 142 31.81 -20.14 -14.19
CA THR A 142 30.97 -19.87 -13.01
C THR A 142 29.89 -18.84 -13.34
N ASP A 143 28.74 -18.89 -12.67
CA ASP A 143 27.73 -17.82 -12.72
C ASP A 143 28.38 -16.50 -12.23
N PRO A 144 28.32 -15.38 -12.99
CA PRO A 144 28.85 -14.09 -12.55
C PRO A 144 28.33 -13.64 -11.18
N PHE A 145 27.11 -14.04 -10.82
CA PHE A 145 26.54 -13.74 -9.52
C PHE A 145 27.12 -14.60 -8.40
N ASP A 146 27.48 -15.86 -8.66
CA ASP A 146 28.22 -16.66 -7.69
C ASP A 146 29.61 -16.04 -7.43
N ALA A 147 30.20 -15.39 -8.43
CA ALA A 147 31.45 -14.65 -8.27
C ALA A 147 31.30 -13.37 -7.42
N TRP A 148 30.14 -12.70 -7.45
CA TRP A 148 29.93 -11.44 -6.71
C TRP A 148 29.28 -11.59 -5.34
N ILE A 149 28.25 -12.42 -5.23
CA ILE A 149 27.45 -12.59 -4.01
C ILE A 149 27.49 -14.02 -3.44
N GLY A 150 28.31 -14.89 -4.05
CA GLY A 150 28.47 -16.26 -3.58
C GLY A 150 27.27 -17.17 -3.87
N PRO A 151 27.42 -18.47 -3.57
CA PRO A 151 26.35 -19.45 -3.73
C PRO A 151 25.24 -19.23 -2.69
N THR A 152 24.06 -19.77 -2.96
CA THR A 152 22.96 -19.75 -1.98
C THR A 152 23.35 -20.59 -0.75
N LEU A 153 23.45 -19.92 0.39
CA LEU A 153 23.76 -20.54 1.68
C LEU A 153 22.58 -21.30 2.31
N GLU A 154 22.90 -22.38 3.02
CA GLU A 154 21.97 -23.10 3.91
C GLU A 154 21.48 -22.21 5.07
N LYS A 155 20.30 -22.53 5.62
CA LYS A 155 19.54 -21.66 6.54
C LYS A 155 20.37 -21.05 7.69
N ASP A 156 21.20 -21.83 8.37
CA ASP A 156 21.99 -21.34 9.51
C ASP A 156 23.13 -20.40 9.11
N ALA A 157 23.77 -20.67 7.96
CA ALA A 157 24.79 -19.81 7.40
C ALA A 157 24.17 -18.54 6.80
N ALA A 158 23.03 -18.69 6.10
CA ALA A 158 22.22 -17.60 5.58
C ALA A 158 21.78 -16.64 6.68
N LEU A 159 21.41 -17.13 7.87
CA LEU A 159 20.97 -16.28 8.98
C LEU A 159 22.09 -15.31 9.42
N LYS A 160 23.32 -15.82 9.56
CA LYS A 160 24.48 -14.99 9.93
C LYS A 160 24.81 -14.00 8.83
N HIS A 161 24.80 -14.45 7.58
CA HIS A 161 25.06 -13.64 6.39
C HIS A 161 24.05 -12.50 6.25
N VAL A 162 22.76 -12.81 6.24
CA VAL A 162 21.66 -11.84 6.15
C VAL A 162 21.75 -10.80 7.27
N ARG A 163 21.95 -11.22 8.52
CA ARG A 163 22.09 -10.27 9.65
C ARG A 163 23.30 -9.35 9.48
N SER A 164 24.43 -9.90 9.03
CA SER A 164 25.64 -9.11 8.75
C SER A 164 25.42 -8.11 7.62
N LEU A 165 24.73 -8.52 6.56
CA LEU A 165 24.43 -7.66 5.42
C LEU A 165 23.44 -6.55 5.81
N LEU A 166 22.37 -6.87 6.54
CA LEU A 166 21.39 -5.90 7.04
C LEU A 166 22.02 -4.87 7.99
N ALA A 167 22.98 -5.28 8.83
CA ALA A 167 23.66 -4.38 9.77
C ALA A 167 24.52 -3.30 9.07
N ARG A 168 24.93 -3.53 7.82
CA ARG A 168 25.72 -2.58 7.02
C ARG A 168 24.87 -1.57 6.24
N ARG A 169 23.55 -1.76 6.21
CA ARG A 169 22.65 -0.91 5.44
C ARG A 169 22.60 0.51 6.01
N GLY A 170 22.77 1.51 5.15
CA GLY A 170 22.59 2.91 5.47
C GLY A 170 21.14 3.26 5.84
N GLN A 171 20.96 4.37 6.55
CA GLN A 171 19.62 4.87 6.90
C GLN A 171 18.81 5.29 5.66
N ASP A 172 19.49 5.77 4.61
CA ASP A 172 18.93 6.12 3.31
C ASP A 172 18.54 4.89 2.47
N GLY A 173 18.95 3.69 2.89
CA GLY A 173 18.70 2.43 2.23
C GLY A 173 19.75 1.95 1.25
N SER A 174 20.87 2.66 1.15
CA SER A 174 22.03 2.23 0.38
C SER A 174 22.92 1.25 1.16
N TRP A 175 23.77 0.52 0.44
CA TRP A 175 24.95 -0.14 1.01
C TRP A 175 26.20 0.65 0.62
N PRO A 176 27.09 0.93 1.59
CA PRO A 176 28.35 1.58 1.29
C PRO A 176 29.22 0.65 0.43
N ALA A 177 30.07 1.28 -0.40
CA ALA A 177 31.18 0.59 -1.04
C ALA A 177 32.06 -0.10 0.01
N ASP A 178 32.58 -1.30 -0.29
CA ASP A 178 33.61 -1.91 0.57
C ASP A 178 34.88 -1.05 0.53
N GLU A 179 35.47 -0.77 1.69
CA GLU A 179 36.74 -0.04 1.77
C GLU A 179 37.83 -0.81 0.99
N GLY A 180 38.31 -0.23 -0.11
CA GLY A 180 39.32 -0.82 -0.99
C GLY A 180 38.78 -1.53 -2.24
N ALA A 181 37.47 -1.68 -2.41
CA ALA A 181 36.85 -2.17 -3.65
C ALA A 181 36.47 -0.98 -4.56
N GLN A 182 36.76 -1.06 -5.87
CA GLN A 182 36.30 -0.10 -6.88
C GLN A 182 34.80 -0.31 -7.22
N VAL A 183 33.94 -0.39 -6.22
CA VAL A 183 32.50 -0.66 -6.38
C VAL A 183 31.73 0.56 -5.90
N SER A 184 30.91 1.17 -6.76
CA SER A 184 30.07 2.29 -6.37
C SER A 184 29.00 1.86 -5.36
N ALA A 185 28.50 2.78 -4.53
CA ALA A 185 27.37 2.51 -3.63
C ALA A 185 26.14 1.99 -4.39
N LEU A 186 25.96 2.44 -5.64
CA LEU A 186 24.89 1.98 -6.54
C LEU A 186 25.00 0.48 -6.81
N LYS A 187 26.19 0.02 -7.20
CA LYS A 187 26.48 -1.39 -7.46
C LYS A 187 26.40 -2.25 -6.19
N ALA A 188 26.96 -1.76 -5.08
CA ALA A 188 26.89 -2.46 -3.78
C ALA A 188 25.43 -2.65 -3.33
N THR A 189 24.59 -1.63 -3.50
CA THR A 189 23.16 -1.69 -3.15
C THR A 189 22.41 -2.66 -4.04
N ALA A 190 22.65 -2.65 -5.36
CA ALA A 190 22.01 -3.59 -6.28
C ALA A 190 22.35 -5.05 -5.92
N LEU A 191 23.63 -5.34 -5.65
CA LEU A 191 24.08 -6.67 -5.23
C LEU A 191 23.45 -7.10 -3.89
N ALA A 192 23.39 -6.21 -2.90
CA ALA A 192 22.76 -6.50 -1.62
C ALA A 192 21.25 -6.80 -1.76
N VAL A 193 20.55 -6.07 -2.65
CA VAL A 193 19.13 -6.33 -2.97
C VAL A 193 18.96 -7.72 -3.57
N ILE A 194 19.77 -8.07 -4.56
CA ILE A 194 19.72 -9.38 -5.23
C ILE A 194 19.99 -10.52 -4.25
N ASP A 195 20.99 -10.35 -3.39
CA ASP A 195 21.40 -11.35 -2.41
C ASP A 195 20.31 -11.57 -1.35
N LEU A 196 19.84 -10.51 -0.72
CA LEU A 196 18.75 -10.57 0.28
C LEU A 196 17.45 -11.14 -0.30
N ALA A 197 17.13 -10.84 -1.56
CA ALA A 197 15.92 -11.35 -2.22
C ALA A 197 15.87 -12.89 -2.26
N ARG A 198 17.03 -13.57 -2.31
CA ARG A 198 17.13 -15.04 -2.26
C ARG A 198 16.59 -15.64 -0.96
N TYR A 199 16.63 -14.86 0.13
CA TYR A 199 16.36 -15.34 1.49
C TYR A 199 15.00 -14.91 2.05
N VAL A 200 14.22 -14.11 1.32
CA VAL A 200 12.90 -13.62 1.74
C VAL A 200 11.98 -14.77 2.15
N LYS A 201 11.88 -15.82 1.34
CA LYS A 201 11.05 -17.00 1.65
C LYS A 201 11.61 -17.83 2.80
N THR A 202 12.93 -17.91 2.92
CA THR A 202 13.63 -18.70 3.93
C THR A 202 13.37 -18.19 5.36
N PHE A 203 13.30 -16.87 5.51
CA PHE A 203 13.10 -16.19 6.80
C PHE A 203 11.71 -15.56 6.96
N GLN A 204 10.80 -15.77 6.01
CA GLN A 204 9.42 -15.35 6.15
C GLN A 204 8.80 -16.03 7.40
N PRO A 205 8.19 -15.26 8.33
CA PRO A 205 7.55 -15.84 9.51
C PRO A 205 6.53 -16.89 9.12
N ALA A 206 6.55 -18.04 9.80
CA ALA A 206 5.48 -19.02 9.68
C ALA A 206 4.17 -18.38 10.11
N LYS A 207 3.10 -18.57 9.31
CA LYS A 207 1.75 -18.17 9.73
C LYS A 207 1.39 -18.94 10.99
N GLY A 208 1.11 -18.23 12.07
CA GLY A 208 0.64 -18.83 13.32
C GLY A 208 -0.72 -19.51 13.16
N PRO A 209 -1.16 -20.31 14.15
CA PRO A 209 -2.50 -20.90 14.14
C PRO A 209 -3.55 -19.78 14.08
N GLU A 210 -4.47 -19.88 13.12
CA GLU A 210 -5.49 -18.86 12.89
C GLU A 210 -6.71 -19.08 13.78
N ALA A 211 -7.20 -18.02 14.43
CA ALA A 211 -8.41 -18.08 15.25
C ALA A 211 -9.65 -18.40 14.39
N PRO A 212 -10.64 -19.17 14.87
CA PRO A 212 -11.83 -19.51 14.07
C PRO A 212 -12.55 -18.25 13.57
N ILE A 213 -13.09 -18.33 12.34
CA ILE A 213 -13.90 -17.26 11.76
C ILE A 213 -15.25 -17.23 12.48
N VAL A 214 -15.66 -16.03 12.90
CA VAL A 214 -16.98 -15.80 13.50
C VAL A 214 -17.75 -14.84 12.60
N PRO A 215 -18.84 -15.27 11.94
CA PRO A 215 -19.67 -14.37 11.15
C PRO A 215 -20.09 -13.14 11.97
N LEU A 216 -20.19 -11.99 11.31
CA LEU A 216 -20.64 -10.77 11.99
C LEU A 216 -22.06 -11.00 12.52
N GLY A 217 -22.29 -10.66 13.79
CA GLY A 217 -23.59 -10.85 14.43
C GLY A 217 -24.69 -10.01 13.80
N PRO A 218 -25.97 -10.35 14.07
CA PRO A 218 -27.10 -9.56 13.59
C PRO A 218 -27.04 -8.14 14.16
N PHE A 219 -27.60 -7.18 13.41
CA PHE A 219 -27.70 -5.79 13.82
C PHE A 219 -29.11 -5.27 13.60
N THR A 220 -29.41 -4.13 14.21
CA THR A 220 -30.63 -3.35 13.95
C THR A 220 -30.22 -1.93 13.62
N ALA A 221 -30.99 -1.27 12.76
CA ALA A 221 -30.81 0.14 12.45
C ALA A 221 -30.69 0.97 13.74
N ALA A 222 -29.76 1.91 13.76
CA ALA A 222 -29.53 2.81 14.89
C ALA A 222 -30.22 4.16 14.67
N ASP A 223 -30.57 4.80 15.78
CA ASP A 223 -30.93 6.21 15.83
C ASP A 223 -29.71 7.03 16.28
N LYS A 224 -29.87 8.35 16.26
CA LYS A 224 -28.82 9.30 16.61
C LYS A 224 -28.28 9.10 18.03
N ASP A 225 -29.15 8.85 19.00
CA ASP A 225 -28.74 8.73 20.40
C ASP A 225 -27.87 7.49 20.63
N ARG A 226 -28.25 6.35 20.03
CA ARG A 226 -27.46 5.11 20.07
C ARG A 226 -26.11 5.28 19.36
N VAL A 227 -26.06 6.05 18.28
CA VAL A 227 -24.80 6.38 17.60
C VAL A 227 -23.88 7.18 18.52
N ILE A 228 -24.39 8.26 19.12
CA ILE A 228 -23.61 9.12 20.02
C ILE A 228 -23.11 8.34 21.23
N GLU A 229 -23.93 7.49 21.83
CA GLU A 229 -23.54 6.64 22.96
C GLU A 229 -22.38 5.69 22.57
N SER A 230 -22.46 5.06 21.40
CA SER A 230 -21.41 4.19 20.89
C SER A 230 -20.12 4.95 20.59
N MET A 231 -20.24 6.14 19.99
CA MET A 231 -19.11 7.03 19.74
C MET A 231 -18.41 7.44 21.04
N ASN A 232 -19.16 7.78 22.09
CA ASN A 232 -18.60 8.14 23.39
C ASN A 232 -17.79 6.99 24.02
N ARG A 233 -18.26 5.74 23.91
CA ARG A 233 -17.50 4.56 24.37
C ARG A 233 -16.20 4.37 23.56
N GLY A 234 -16.26 4.57 22.25
CA GLY A 234 -15.07 4.52 21.39
C GLY A 234 -14.06 5.61 21.69
N ALA A 235 -14.54 6.84 21.88
CA ALA A 235 -13.70 7.98 22.26
C ALA A 235 -13.05 7.74 23.63
N ALA A 236 -13.78 7.20 24.62
CA ALA A 236 -13.22 6.85 25.91
C ALA A 236 -12.07 5.82 25.81
N PHE A 237 -12.21 4.82 24.93
CA PHE A 237 -11.11 3.89 24.63
C PHE A 237 -9.89 4.62 24.09
N LEU A 238 -10.05 5.47 23.06
CA LEU A 238 -8.94 6.21 22.47
C LEU A 238 -8.29 7.17 23.49
N VAL A 239 -9.08 7.83 24.34
CA VAL A 239 -8.56 8.69 25.42
C VAL A 239 -7.66 7.89 26.37
N SER A 240 -8.03 6.64 26.69
CA SER A 240 -7.21 5.78 27.56
C SER A 240 -5.95 5.23 26.89
N ALA A 241 -5.89 5.21 25.56
CA ALA A 241 -4.74 4.76 24.78
C ALA A 241 -3.79 5.90 24.37
N ALA A 242 -4.14 7.17 24.64
CA ALA A 242 -3.38 8.32 24.19
C ALA A 242 -2.10 8.55 25.03
N GLU A 243 -0.98 8.83 24.37
CA GLU A 243 0.27 9.29 24.97
C GLU A 243 0.53 10.74 24.52
N ASP A 244 0.18 11.73 25.33
CA ASP A 244 0.31 13.17 25.01
C ASP A 244 -0.31 13.55 23.64
N GLY A 245 -1.51 13.04 23.37
CA GLY A 245 -2.22 13.28 22.10
C GLY A 245 -1.74 12.42 20.93
N LYS A 246 -0.83 11.46 21.16
CA LYS A 246 -0.23 10.60 20.14
C LYS A 246 -0.69 9.16 20.32
N PHE A 247 -0.65 8.42 19.22
CA PHE A 247 -1.10 7.03 19.12
C PHE A 247 -0.07 6.18 18.39
N GLY A 248 0.13 4.95 18.84
CA GLY A 248 1.13 4.04 18.30
C GLY A 248 1.35 2.83 19.19
N ALA A 249 2.43 2.10 18.98
CA ALA A 249 2.90 1.17 19.99
C ALA A 249 3.46 1.97 21.19
N PRO A 250 3.45 1.43 22.42
CA PRO A 250 3.92 2.16 23.59
C PRO A 250 5.33 2.73 23.39
N GLY A 251 5.51 4.04 23.58
CA GLY A 251 6.78 4.75 23.35
C GLY A 251 7.19 4.92 21.87
N HIS A 252 6.38 4.46 20.92
CA HIS A 252 6.62 4.54 19.48
C HIS A 252 5.40 5.15 18.77
N PRO A 253 5.23 6.48 18.87
CA PRO A 253 4.10 7.16 18.25
C PRO A 253 4.17 7.04 16.72
N ASP A 254 3.01 6.84 16.10
CA ASP A 254 2.83 6.70 14.66
C ASP A 254 1.95 7.85 14.13
N ALA A 255 2.50 8.61 13.20
CA ALA A 255 1.85 9.78 12.63
C ALA A 255 0.56 9.45 11.86
N GLY A 256 0.50 8.29 11.19
CA GLY A 256 -0.68 7.86 10.44
C GLY A 256 -1.82 7.41 11.36
N LEU A 257 -1.52 6.64 12.42
CA LEU A 257 -2.51 6.30 13.44
C LEU A 257 -3.00 7.53 14.17
N THR A 258 -2.09 8.44 14.53
CA THR A 258 -2.44 9.67 15.24
C THR A 258 -3.34 10.56 14.39
N SER A 259 -3.00 10.83 13.13
CA SER A 259 -3.81 11.67 12.25
C SER A 259 -5.23 11.11 12.05
N MET A 260 -5.36 9.79 11.89
CA MET A 260 -6.67 9.13 11.77
C MET A 260 -7.49 9.24 13.06
N VAL A 261 -6.87 9.02 14.22
CA VAL A 261 -7.55 9.15 15.51
C VAL A 261 -7.99 10.60 15.74
N ILE A 262 -7.12 11.58 15.50
CA ILE A 262 -7.48 13.00 15.65
C ILE A 262 -8.63 13.36 14.70
N GLY A 263 -8.56 12.96 13.43
CA GLY A 263 -9.63 13.18 12.46
C GLY A 263 -10.97 12.55 12.86
N ALA A 264 -10.93 11.38 13.51
CA ALA A 264 -12.10 10.68 14.03
C ALA A 264 -12.69 11.37 15.28
N LEU A 265 -11.85 11.79 16.23
CA LEU A 265 -12.28 12.52 17.42
C LEU A 265 -12.85 13.90 17.07
N GLN A 266 -12.35 14.54 16.02
CA GLN A 266 -12.97 15.75 15.45
C GLN A 266 -14.35 15.51 14.84
N GLY A 267 -14.75 14.25 14.58
CA GLY A 267 -16.10 13.88 14.15
C GLY A 267 -17.11 13.77 15.31
N MET A 268 -16.66 13.82 16.57
CA MET A 268 -17.55 13.77 17.73
C MET A 268 -18.46 15.02 17.78
N PRO A 269 -19.74 14.86 18.16
CA PRO A 269 -20.66 15.99 18.38
C PRO A 269 -20.12 17.00 19.39
N MET A 270 -20.50 18.27 19.20
CA MET A 270 -20.18 19.35 20.14
C MET A 270 -21.29 19.52 21.20
N PRO A 271 -20.95 19.93 22.45
CA PRO A 271 -19.59 20.13 22.95
C PRO A 271 -18.88 18.80 23.25
N ARG A 272 -17.58 18.74 23.00
CA ARG A 272 -16.73 17.59 23.34
C ARG A 272 -16.20 17.70 24.77
N ASP A 273 -15.91 16.55 25.39
CA ASP A 273 -15.20 16.48 26.66
C ASP A 273 -13.84 17.18 26.58
N GLU A 274 -13.43 17.87 27.65
CA GLU A 274 -12.18 18.63 27.70
C GLU A 274 -10.94 17.78 27.42
N LYS A 275 -10.92 16.51 27.85
CA LYS A 275 -9.81 15.59 27.58
C LYS A 275 -9.74 15.21 26.11
N VAL A 276 -10.90 14.99 25.47
CA VAL A 276 -10.99 14.72 24.03
C VAL A 276 -10.48 15.93 23.26
N GLN A 277 -10.92 17.14 23.63
CA GLN A 277 -10.46 18.37 22.99
C GLN A 277 -8.96 18.59 23.17
N LYS A 278 -8.41 18.34 24.37
CA LYS A 278 -6.97 18.42 24.61
C LYS A 278 -6.17 17.45 23.74
N ILE A 279 -6.62 16.20 23.61
CA ILE A 279 -5.97 15.19 22.75
C ILE A 279 -5.97 15.63 21.29
N ILE A 280 -7.08 16.20 20.80
CA ILE A 280 -7.16 16.77 19.46
C ILE A 280 -6.11 17.87 19.29
N ASP A 281 -6.07 18.83 20.22
CA ASP A 281 -5.16 19.97 20.12
C ASP A 281 -3.68 19.52 20.16
N ASP A 282 -3.30 18.67 21.12
CA ASP A 282 -1.93 18.16 21.24
C ASP A 282 -1.50 17.34 20.01
N GLY A 283 -2.41 16.50 19.49
CA GLY A 283 -2.15 15.69 18.31
C GLY A 283 -1.96 16.53 17.04
N LEU A 284 -2.76 17.59 16.85
CA LEU A 284 -2.60 18.50 15.71
C LEU A 284 -1.26 19.25 15.77
N GLU A 285 -0.86 19.76 16.94
CA GLU A 285 0.44 20.44 17.09
C GLU A 285 1.61 19.48 16.81
N TRP A 286 1.51 18.22 17.27
CA TRP A 286 2.52 17.22 16.97
C TRP A 286 2.60 16.91 15.48
N LEU A 287 1.47 16.76 14.77
CA LEU A 287 1.47 16.55 13.32
C LEU A 287 2.15 17.70 12.58
N VAL A 288 1.89 18.96 12.95
CA VAL A 288 2.58 20.12 12.34
C VAL A 288 4.09 20.04 12.57
N SER A 289 4.54 19.61 13.75
CA SER A 289 5.97 19.47 14.05
C SER A 289 6.70 18.45 13.18
N LEU A 290 5.98 17.53 12.54
CA LEU A 290 6.54 16.50 11.66
C LEU A 290 6.73 16.97 10.21
N GLN A 291 6.27 18.17 9.86
CA GLN A 291 6.37 18.70 8.50
C GLN A 291 7.82 18.80 8.03
N LYS A 292 8.09 18.28 6.83
CA LYS A 292 9.40 18.28 6.18
C LYS A 292 9.60 19.53 5.31
N PRO A 293 10.83 19.81 4.86
CA PRO A 293 11.11 20.94 3.97
C PRO A 293 10.31 20.93 2.65
N ASP A 294 10.00 19.74 2.12
CA ASP A 294 9.18 19.56 0.92
C ASP A 294 7.66 19.71 1.17
N GLY A 295 7.25 19.94 2.42
CA GLY A 295 5.85 20.11 2.83
C GLY A 295 5.15 18.84 3.30
N SER A 296 5.72 17.66 3.06
CA SER A 296 5.17 16.38 3.51
C SER A 296 5.12 16.28 5.05
N ILE A 297 4.20 15.47 5.59
CA ILE A 297 4.03 15.29 7.04
C ILE A 297 4.10 13.79 7.34
N HIS A 298 5.23 13.32 7.87
CA HIS A 298 5.43 11.92 8.22
C HIS A 298 6.69 11.67 9.07
N GLN A 299 6.85 10.43 9.54
CA GLN A 299 8.05 9.94 10.23
C GLN A 299 9.00 9.10 9.35
N GLY A 300 8.67 8.82 8.09
CA GLY A 300 9.62 8.30 7.08
C GLY A 300 9.03 7.29 6.10
N MET A 301 7.92 6.63 6.47
CA MET A 301 7.23 5.66 5.63
C MET A 301 5.84 6.17 5.23
N LEU A 302 5.29 5.60 4.16
CA LEU A 302 3.91 5.87 3.68
C LEU A 302 3.60 7.37 3.54
N ALA A 303 4.56 8.13 2.98
CA ALA A 303 4.55 9.59 3.00
C ALA A 303 3.25 10.19 2.47
N ASN A 304 2.71 9.66 1.36
CA ASN A 304 1.41 10.10 0.83
C ASN A 304 0.28 9.86 1.85
N TYR A 305 0.14 8.63 2.32
CA TYR A 305 -0.96 8.20 3.16
C TYR A 305 -1.01 8.96 4.49
N VAL A 306 0.15 9.15 5.12
CA VAL A 306 0.28 9.91 6.37
C VAL A 306 0.05 11.40 6.12
N THR A 307 0.60 11.97 5.05
CA THR A 307 0.38 13.39 4.72
C THR A 307 -1.09 13.66 4.41
N SER A 308 -1.76 12.81 3.64
CA SER A 308 -3.17 12.92 3.30
C SER A 308 -4.07 12.88 4.54
N SER A 309 -3.84 11.93 5.43
CA SER A 309 -4.58 11.84 6.70
C SER A 309 -4.32 13.03 7.62
N ALA A 310 -3.08 13.53 7.69
CA ALA A 310 -2.75 14.73 8.45
C ALA A 310 -3.42 15.98 7.88
N VAL A 311 -3.46 16.14 6.55
CA VAL A 311 -4.18 17.24 5.88
C VAL A 311 -5.65 17.23 6.23
N MET A 312 -6.32 16.08 6.17
CA MET A 312 -7.74 15.96 6.51
C MET A 312 -8.02 16.34 7.98
N ALA A 313 -7.12 16.01 8.91
CA ALA A 313 -7.26 16.40 10.32
C ALA A 313 -6.98 17.90 10.55
N LEU A 314 -5.92 18.43 9.93
CA LEU A 314 -5.51 19.83 10.06
C LEU A 314 -6.49 20.79 9.38
N ALA A 315 -7.10 20.39 8.26
CA ALA A 315 -8.06 21.20 7.52
C ALA A 315 -9.33 21.54 8.33
N LYS A 316 -9.69 20.71 9.32
CA LYS A 316 -10.80 20.95 10.25
C LYS A 316 -10.48 22.00 11.32
N SER A 317 -9.26 22.55 11.35
CA SER A 317 -8.80 23.52 12.33
C SER A 317 -8.67 24.92 11.74
N ASP A 318 -9.11 25.93 12.49
CA ASP A 318 -9.03 27.34 12.07
C ASP A 318 -7.70 28.04 12.38
N LYS A 319 -6.77 27.36 13.05
CA LYS A 319 -5.47 27.96 13.40
C LYS A 319 -4.67 28.33 12.14
N PRO A 320 -4.15 29.58 12.03
CA PRO A 320 -3.36 30.00 10.88
C PRO A 320 -2.15 29.11 10.59
N ALA A 321 -1.46 28.62 11.63
CA ALA A 321 -0.33 27.71 11.49
C ALA A 321 -0.73 26.38 10.82
N HIS A 322 -1.91 25.84 11.15
CA HIS A 322 -2.44 24.62 10.53
C HIS A 322 -2.78 24.84 9.06
N LYS A 323 -3.44 25.96 8.74
CA LYS A 323 -3.74 26.35 7.35
C LYS A 323 -2.46 26.49 6.51
N ALA A 324 -1.40 27.06 7.07
CA ALA A 324 -0.09 27.15 6.41
C ALA A 324 0.55 25.77 6.19
N ALA A 325 0.49 24.88 7.18
CA ALA A 325 0.98 23.50 7.05
C ALA A 325 0.21 22.74 5.95
N VAL A 326 -1.12 22.86 5.92
CA VAL A 326 -2.00 22.26 4.90
C VAL A 326 -1.63 22.72 3.49
N LYS A 327 -1.37 24.01 3.27
CA LYS A 327 -0.98 24.51 1.93
C LYS A 327 0.35 23.94 1.43
N LYS A 328 1.33 23.75 2.29
CA LYS A 328 2.60 23.08 1.91
C LYS A 328 2.39 21.59 1.61
N ALA A 329 1.61 20.91 2.44
CA ALA A 329 1.28 19.50 2.22
C ALA A 329 0.43 19.29 0.94
N GLN A 330 -0.46 20.23 0.60
CA GLN A 330 -1.20 20.25 -0.66
C GLN A 330 -0.25 20.24 -1.87
N ALA A 331 0.77 21.10 -1.87
CA ALA A 331 1.75 21.15 -2.95
C ALA A 331 2.54 19.84 -3.07
N PHE A 332 2.94 19.25 -1.95
CA PHE A 332 3.59 17.93 -1.93
C PHE A 332 2.70 16.84 -2.56
N LEU A 333 1.43 16.75 -2.17
CA LEU A 333 0.51 15.74 -2.69
C LEU A 333 0.28 15.87 -4.22
N ILE A 334 0.22 17.10 -4.73
CA ILE A 334 0.13 17.35 -6.18
C ILE A 334 1.39 16.83 -6.89
N GLY A 335 2.57 17.09 -6.32
CA GLY A 335 3.86 16.65 -6.90
C GLY A 335 4.13 15.14 -6.82
N LEU A 336 3.28 14.36 -6.15
CA LEU A 336 3.40 12.89 -6.13
C LEU A 336 2.72 12.19 -7.31
N GLN A 337 1.94 12.93 -8.11
CA GLN A 337 1.17 12.34 -9.18
C GLN A 337 2.09 11.81 -10.27
N ALA A 338 1.82 10.59 -10.74
CA ALA A 338 2.56 10.00 -11.85
C ALA A 338 2.22 10.76 -13.15
N ASP A 339 3.13 11.61 -13.59
CA ASP A 339 3.00 12.43 -14.80
C ASP A 339 4.33 12.54 -15.55
N GLU A 340 4.40 13.42 -16.54
CA GLU A 340 5.58 13.60 -17.39
C GLU A 340 6.81 14.04 -16.60
N GLY A 341 6.64 14.75 -15.48
CA GLY A 341 7.74 15.14 -14.59
C GLY A 341 8.45 13.93 -13.99
N GLU A 342 7.71 12.84 -13.76
CA GLU A 342 8.20 11.56 -13.27
C GLU A 342 8.44 10.52 -14.38
N GLY A 343 8.37 10.95 -15.64
CA GLY A 343 8.64 10.09 -16.81
C GLY A 343 7.46 9.20 -17.22
N TYR A 344 6.25 9.48 -16.73
CA TYR A 344 5.02 8.82 -17.16
C TYR A 344 4.37 9.62 -18.28
N SER A 345 4.16 8.96 -19.42
CA SER A 345 3.30 9.47 -20.49
C SER A 345 1.85 9.12 -20.22
N GLU A 346 0.90 9.81 -20.86
CA GLU A 346 -0.53 9.49 -20.76
C GLU A 346 -0.85 8.02 -21.11
N GLY A 347 -0.04 7.40 -21.98
CA GLY A 347 -0.16 5.98 -22.35
C GLY A 347 0.28 5.00 -21.27
N ASP A 348 1.05 5.44 -20.27
CA ASP A 348 1.54 4.57 -19.20
C ASP A 348 0.42 4.22 -18.22
N ARG A 349 0.30 2.93 -17.86
CA ARG A 349 -0.83 2.42 -17.05
C ARG A 349 -1.06 3.17 -15.73
N TYR A 350 0.00 3.74 -15.16
CA TYR A 350 -0.03 4.44 -13.88
C TYR A 350 -0.19 5.96 -13.97
N TYR A 351 -0.24 6.53 -15.18
CA TYR A 351 -0.41 7.97 -15.38
C TYR A 351 -1.65 8.51 -14.64
N GLY A 352 -1.46 9.62 -13.93
CA GLY A 352 -2.45 10.29 -13.11
C GLY A 352 -2.66 9.70 -11.71
N GLY A 353 -2.06 8.56 -11.40
CA GLY A 353 -2.19 7.91 -10.11
C GLY A 353 -1.25 8.48 -9.04
N ILE A 354 -1.53 8.18 -7.76
CA ILE A 354 -0.65 8.48 -6.62
C ILE A 354 -0.44 7.20 -5.81
N GLY A 355 0.83 6.87 -5.52
CA GLY A 355 1.22 5.71 -4.69
C GLY A 355 1.52 6.09 -3.25
N TYR A 356 2.38 5.34 -2.57
CA TYR A 356 2.79 5.66 -1.19
C TYR A 356 3.80 6.82 -1.08
N GLY A 357 4.13 7.45 -2.20
CA GLY A 357 5.12 8.53 -2.33
C GLY A 357 6.56 8.02 -2.47
N GLY A 358 6.74 6.77 -2.91
CA GLY A 358 8.05 6.11 -2.94
C GLY A 358 8.22 4.89 -3.82
N ASP A 359 7.13 4.30 -4.30
CA ASP A 359 7.14 3.01 -4.99
C ASP A 359 6.84 3.08 -6.48
N GLU A 360 6.50 4.27 -7.03
CA GLU A 360 6.15 4.46 -8.45
C GLU A 360 5.05 3.51 -8.96
N ARG A 361 4.30 2.91 -8.02
CA ARG A 361 3.14 2.07 -8.28
C ARG A 361 1.92 2.70 -7.61
N PRO A 362 1.32 3.70 -8.25
CA PRO A 362 0.03 4.20 -7.84
C PRO A 362 -1.02 3.11 -7.62
N ASP A 363 -1.87 3.36 -6.63
CA ASP A 363 -3.05 2.55 -6.35
C ASP A 363 -4.25 3.43 -5.98
N LEU A 364 -5.44 2.87 -6.12
CA LEU A 364 -6.67 3.60 -5.90
C LEU A 364 -6.88 3.98 -4.42
N SER A 365 -6.32 3.20 -3.49
CA SER A 365 -6.42 3.47 -2.06
C SER A 365 -5.65 4.73 -1.66
N ASN A 366 -4.44 4.90 -2.20
CA ASN A 366 -3.59 6.07 -2.00
C ASN A 366 -4.08 7.27 -2.80
N LEU A 367 -4.54 7.07 -4.03
CA LEU A 367 -5.13 8.14 -4.83
C LEU A 367 -6.37 8.72 -4.16
N GLN A 368 -7.32 7.90 -3.70
CA GLN A 368 -8.55 8.43 -3.07
C GLN A 368 -8.25 9.25 -1.81
N MET A 369 -7.21 8.88 -1.05
CA MET A 369 -6.79 9.58 0.16
C MET A 369 -6.18 10.94 -0.19
N ALA A 370 -5.34 10.97 -1.24
CA ALA A 370 -4.77 12.21 -1.74
C ALA A 370 -5.86 13.14 -2.29
N LEU A 371 -6.79 12.65 -3.11
CA LEU A 371 -7.88 13.46 -3.66
C LEU A 371 -8.79 14.03 -2.56
N GLU A 372 -9.10 13.24 -1.53
CA GLU A 372 -9.88 13.71 -0.38
C GLU A 372 -9.12 14.79 0.41
N ALA A 373 -7.81 14.61 0.62
CA ALA A 373 -6.95 15.60 1.25
C ALA A 373 -6.83 16.89 0.42
N LEU A 374 -6.71 16.79 -0.92
CA LEU A 374 -6.69 17.94 -1.82
C LEU A 374 -8.01 18.70 -1.74
N ALA A 375 -9.15 18.01 -1.73
CA ALA A 375 -10.46 18.64 -1.54
C ALA A 375 -10.56 19.34 -0.18
N ALA A 376 -10.17 18.65 0.92
CA ALA A 376 -10.18 19.21 2.27
C ALA A 376 -9.24 20.43 2.43
N SER A 377 -8.14 20.47 1.70
CA SER A 377 -7.19 21.60 1.68
C SER A 377 -7.69 22.83 0.88
N GLY A 378 -8.86 22.71 0.26
CA GLY A 378 -9.45 23.74 -0.60
C GLY A 378 -8.69 23.90 -1.92
N LEU A 379 -8.26 22.80 -2.54
CA LEU A 379 -7.80 22.84 -3.93
C LEU A 379 -9.01 23.12 -4.84
N GLU A 380 -8.84 23.99 -5.83
CA GLU A 380 -9.90 24.31 -6.80
C GLU A 380 -10.31 23.05 -7.60
N LYS A 381 -11.61 22.92 -7.88
CA LYS A 381 -12.20 21.72 -8.48
C LYS A 381 -11.76 21.48 -9.94
N ASP A 382 -11.36 22.53 -10.64
CA ASP A 382 -10.87 22.50 -12.02
C ASP A 382 -9.35 22.33 -12.13
N HIS A 383 -8.65 22.16 -11.00
CA HIS A 383 -7.20 21.95 -10.99
C HIS A 383 -6.82 20.68 -11.78
N GLU A 384 -5.77 20.78 -12.58
CA GLU A 384 -5.31 19.71 -13.50
C GLU A 384 -5.03 18.36 -12.82
N ALA A 385 -4.65 18.37 -11.54
CA ALA A 385 -4.42 17.17 -10.74
C ALA A 385 -5.66 16.25 -10.69
N TYR A 386 -6.87 16.82 -10.61
CA TYR A 386 -8.11 16.04 -10.68
C TYR A 386 -8.34 15.45 -12.07
N GLN A 387 -8.00 16.19 -13.13
CA GLN A 387 -8.16 15.73 -14.51
C GLN A 387 -7.20 14.59 -14.84
N ARG A 388 -5.93 14.69 -14.43
CA ARG A 388 -4.97 13.58 -14.54
C ARG A 388 -5.45 12.35 -13.80
N ALA A 389 -5.99 12.51 -12.58
CA ALA A 389 -6.49 11.39 -11.78
C ALA A 389 -7.59 10.59 -12.49
N ILE A 390 -8.45 11.23 -13.28
CA ILE A 390 -9.50 10.53 -14.04
C ILE A 390 -8.94 9.41 -14.91
N LYS A 391 -7.79 9.63 -15.59
CA LYS A 391 -7.19 8.61 -16.46
C LYS A 391 -6.76 7.37 -15.66
N PHE A 392 -6.22 7.56 -14.47
CA PHE A 392 -5.90 6.45 -13.57
C PHE A 392 -7.15 5.72 -13.06
N LEU A 393 -8.20 6.47 -12.71
CA LEU A 393 -9.48 5.93 -12.26
C LEU A 393 -10.13 5.05 -13.33
N GLU A 394 -10.12 5.50 -14.59
CA GLU A 394 -10.59 4.73 -15.74
C GLU A 394 -9.88 3.39 -15.87
N ARG A 395 -8.55 3.39 -15.67
CA ARG A 395 -7.72 2.18 -15.73
C ARG A 395 -7.89 1.22 -14.56
N CYS A 396 -8.41 1.71 -13.44
CA CYS A 396 -8.80 0.89 -12.29
C CYS A 396 -10.21 0.29 -12.44
N GLN A 397 -11.10 0.99 -13.16
CA GLN A 397 -12.48 0.58 -13.35
C GLN A 397 -12.61 -0.53 -14.39
N ASN A 398 -13.37 -1.57 -14.08
CA ASN A 398 -13.78 -2.59 -15.03
C ASN A 398 -14.89 -2.08 -15.94
N ARG A 399 -14.49 -1.24 -16.91
CA ARG A 399 -15.33 -0.70 -17.98
C ARG A 399 -14.49 -0.54 -19.25
N SER A 400 -14.51 -1.54 -20.13
CA SER A 400 -13.68 -1.61 -21.34
C SER A 400 -13.90 -0.47 -22.33
N GLU A 401 -15.03 0.24 -22.24
CA GLU A 401 -15.30 1.45 -23.04
C GLU A 401 -14.40 2.63 -22.68
N SER A 402 -13.85 2.67 -21.47
CA SER A 402 -12.94 3.74 -20.99
C SER A 402 -11.60 3.22 -20.46
N ASN A 403 -11.46 1.91 -20.25
CA ASN A 403 -10.26 1.29 -19.74
C ASN A 403 -9.45 0.63 -20.86
N ASP A 404 -8.26 1.19 -21.13
CA ASP A 404 -7.31 0.76 -22.15
C ASP A 404 -6.25 -0.24 -21.64
N VAL A 405 -6.37 -0.71 -20.39
CA VAL A 405 -5.38 -1.61 -19.78
C VAL A 405 -5.37 -2.97 -20.47
N ARG A 406 -4.18 -3.33 -20.99
CA ARG A 406 -3.83 -4.68 -21.44
C ARG A 406 -2.39 -4.96 -21.00
N ILE A 407 -2.21 -5.90 -20.09
CA ILE A 407 -0.91 -6.22 -19.48
C ILE A 407 -0.57 -7.67 -19.77
N ASP A 408 0.54 -7.92 -20.46
CA ASP A 408 1.10 -9.27 -20.65
C ASP A 408 2.23 -9.50 -19.64
N GLU A 409 2.01 -10.43 -18.71
CA GLU A 409 3.02 -10.86 -17.75
C GLU A 409 3.30 -12.35 -17.94
N GLY A 410 4.33 -12.65 -18.73
CA GLY A 410 4.80 -14.03 -18.92
C GLY A 410 3.80 -14.91 -19.69
N GLY A 411 3.04 -14.32 -20.62
CA GLY A 411 2.03 -15.02 -21.43
C GLY A 411 0.64 -15.06 -20.79
N VAL A 412 0.45 -14.44 -19.62
CA VAL A 412 -0.86 -14.24 -19.00
C VAL A 412 -1.28 -12.81 -19.23
N ILE A 413 -2.33 -12.64 -20.04
CA ILE A 413 -2.84 -11.32 -20.39
C ILE A 413 -3.93 -10.92 -19.41
N THR A 414 -3.75 -9.76 -18.76
CA THR A 414 -4.75 -9.13 -17.91
C THR A 414 -5.38 -7.94 -18.63
N THR A 415 -6.71 -7.90 -18.69
CA THR A 415 -7.50 -6.88 -19.39
C THR A 415 -8.60 -6.31 -18.51
N SER A 416 -9.25 -5.22 -18.94
CA SER A 416 -10.42 -4.65 -18.26
C SER A 416 -11.63 -5.57 -18.36
N GLY A 417 -12.37 -5.69 -17.25
CA GLY A 417 -13.73 -6.21 -17.24
C GLY A 417 -14.78 -5.19 -17.70
N ASN A 418 -16.05 -5.51 -17.47
CA ASN A 418 -17.21 -4.69 -17.82
C ASN A 418 -18.32 -4.70 -16.74
N ASP A 419 -17.99 -5.04 -15.49
CA ASP A 419 -18.98 -5.06 -14.41
C ASP A 419 -19.24 -3.67 -13.80
N GLY A 420 -18.44 -2.65 -14.15
CA GLY A 420 -18.56 -1.28 -13.68
C GLY A 420 -17.82 -0.99 -12.36
N GLY A 421 -17.41 -2.02 -11.63
CA GLY A 421 -16.69 -1.90 -10.36
C GLY A 421 -15.20 -1.59 -10.54
N SER A 422 -14.43 -1.56 -9.44
CA SER A 422 -13.00 -1.24 -9.48
C SER A 422 -12.11 -2.28 -8.85
N ALA A 423 -10.93 -2.46 -9.44
CA ALA A 423 -9.78 -3.15 -8.85
C ALA A 423 -8.93 -2.20 -7.98
N TYR A 424 -7.84 -2.71 -7.38
CA TYR A 424 -6.96 -1.94 -6.49
C TYR A 424 -6.06 -0.97 -7.26
N MET A 425 -5.54 -1.42 -8.40
CA MET A 425 -4.73 -0.64 -9.32
C MET A 425 -4.92 -1.21 -10.74
N PRO A 426 -4.44 -0.53 -11.80
CA PRO A 426 -4.56 -1.00 -13.18
C PRO A 426 -4.07 -2.45 -13.33
N GLY A 427 -5.00 -3.36 -13.62
CA GLY A 427 -4.73 -4.78 -13.82
C GLY A 427 -4.43 -5.62 -12.57
N ASP A 428 -4.54 -5.09 -11.34
CA ASP A 428 -4.34 -5.90 -10.12
C ASP A 428 -5.47 -5.71 -9.09
N SER A 429 -5.97 -6.83 -8.60
CA SER A 429 -7.01 -6.86 -7.57
C SER A 429 -6.59 -7.75 -6.41
N LYS A 430 -6.78 -7.22 -5.20
CA LYS A 430 -6.59 -8.00 -3.96
C LYS A 430 -7.67 -9.05 -3.76
N ALA A 431 -8.81 -8.92 -4.43
CA ALA A 431 -9.88 -9.93 -4.47
C ALA A 431 -9.64 -11.04 -5.52
N GLY A 432 -8.49 -11.02 -6.20
CA GLY A 432 -8.11 -12.02 -7.19
C GLY A 432 -8.64 -11.69 -8.59
N TYR A 433 -8.73 -12.72 -9.44
CA TYR A 433 -9.00 -12.58 -10.87
C TYR A 433 -10.17 -13.48 -11.30
N VAL A 434 -10.76 -13.14 -12.44
CA VAL A 434 -11.67 -14.00 -13.21
C VAL A 434 -10.92 -14.44 -14.46
N ASP A 435 -10.71 -15.74 -14.63
CA ASP A 435 -10.14 -16.30 -15.87
C ASP A 435 -11.22 -16.35 -16.95
N LEU A 436 -10.87 -15.94 -18.17
CA LEU A 436 -11.73 -15.93 -19.34
C LEU A 436 -11.44 -17.14 -20.24
N ASP A 437 -12.43 -17.57 -21.03
CA ASP A 437 -12.31 -18.74 -21.92
C ASP A 437 -11.21 -18.58 -22.99
N ASN A 438 -10.83 -17.34 -23.31
CA ASN A 438 -9.75 -17.02 -24.26
C ASN A 438 -8.34 -17.08 -23.64
N GLY A 439 -8.21 -17.45 -22.36
CA GLY A 439 -6.94 -17.53 -21.64
C GLY A 439 -6.46 -16.19 -21.05
N GLU A 440 -7.21 -15.10 -21.24
CA GLU A 440 -6.98 -13.84 -20.54
C GLU A 440 -7.63 -13.86 -19.16
N ARG A 441 -7.34 -12.85 -18.33
CA ARG A 441 -7.98 -12.67 -17.02
C ARG A 441 -8.38 -11.23 -16.77
N VAL A 442 -9.39 -11.05 -15.92
CA VAL A 442 -9.91 -9.74 -15.49
C VAL A 442 -9.66 -9.58 -13.99
N PRO A 443 -9.14 -8.44 -13.51
CA PRO A 443 -9.00 -8.19 -12.09
C PRO A 443 -10.41 -8.05 -11.48
N ARG A 444 -10.68 -8.76 -10.38
CA ARG A 444 -12.01 -8.76 -9.77
C ARG A 444 -12.32 -7.42 -9.11
N SER A 445 -13.49 -6.84 -9.39
CA SER A 445 -14.00 -5.67 -8.69
C SER A 445 -14.35 -6.00 -7.24
N TYR A 446 -14.14 -5.06 -6.30
CA TYR A 446 -14.51 -5.27 -4.90
C TYR A 446 -14.92 -3.99 -4.16
N GLY A 447 -15.73 -4.15 -3.12
CA GLY A 447 -16.53 -3.07 -2.52
C GLY A 447 -15.72 -1.84 -2.12
N SER A 448 -14.66 -2.03 -1.33
CA SER A 448 -13.88 -0.88 -0.85
C SER A 448 -13.24 -0.06 -1.97
N MET A 449 -12.86 -0.68 -3.09
CA MET A 449 -12.29 0.05 -4.23
C MET A 449 -13.36 0.62 -5.15
N THR A 450 -14.51 -0.03 -5.30
CA THR A 450 -15.62 0.57 -6.05
C THR A 450 -16.17 1.83 -5.36
N TYR A 451 -16.27 1.84 -4.03
CA TYR A 451 -16.61 3.06 -3.28
C TYR A 451 -15.51 4.13 -3.40
N ALA A 452 -14.24 3.74 -3.33
CA ALA A 452 -13.11 4.65 -3.55
C ALA A 452 -13.15 5.30 -4.95
N LEU A 453 -13.46 4.51 -5.98
CA LEU A 453 -13.64 4.95 -7.36
C LEU A 453 -14.78 5.97 -7.47
N LEU A 454 -15.96 5.64 -6.94
CA LEU A 454 -17.13 6.53 -6.96
C LEU A 454 -16.80 7.89 -6.31
N LYS A 455 -16.24 7.88 -5.10
CA LYS A 455 -15.83 9.10 -4.40
C LYS A 455 -14.85 9.92 -5.24
N SER A 456 -13.84 9.25 -5.80
CA SER A 456 -12.78 9.91 -6.57
C SER A 456 -13.31 10.54 -7.85
N TYR A 457 -14.24 9.90 -8.55
CA TYR A 457 -14.91 10.50 -9.71
C TYR A 457 -15.70 11.76 -9.35
N VAL A 458 -16.45 11.73 -8.23
CA VAL A 458 -17.21 12.90 -7.78
C VAL A 458 -16.27 14.04 -7.36
N LEU A 459 -15.19 13.74 -6.63
CA LEU A 459 -14.17 14.72 -6.26
C LEU A 459 -13.47 15.32 -7.49
N ALA A 460 -13.27 14.53 -8.54
CA ALA A 460 -12.72 14.97 -9.82
C ALA A 460 -13.73 15.70 -10.73
N GLY A 461 -14.95 15.94 -10.25
CA GLY A 461 -15.95 16.78 -10.92
C GLY A 461 -16.85 16.06 -11.92
N LEU A 462 -16.82 14.73 -11.99
CA LEU A 462 -17.75 13.98 -12.84
C LEU A 462 -19.17 14.06 -12.28
N SER A 463 -20.14 14.22 -13.18
CA SER A 463 -21.56 14.27 -12.80
C SER A 463 -22.14 12.87 -12.55
N LYS A 464 -23.29 12.81 -11.85
CA LYS A 464 -24.06 11.56 -11.68
C LYS A 464 -24.54 10.96 -13.01
N GLU A 465 -24.60 11.76 -14.06
CA GLU A 465 -25.02 11.32 -15.39
C GLU A 465 -23.88 10.68 -16.20
N ASP A 466 -22.63 10.87 -15.78
CA ASP A 466 -21.46 10.29 -16.43
C ASP A 466 -21.55 8.75 -16.45
N PRO A 467 -21.38 8.09 -17.62
CA PRO A 467 -21.49 6.64 -17.72
C PRO A 467 -20.55 5.87 -16.79
N ARG A 468 -19.36 6.42 -16.49
CA ARG A 468 -18.38 5.80 -15.58
C ARG A 468 -18.90 5.83 -14.14
N VAL A 469 -19.50 6.93 -13.74
CA VAL A 469 -20.11 7.11 -12.40
C VAL A 469 -21.33 6.20 -12.25
N LYS A 470 -22.20 6.15 -13.26
CA LYS A 470 -23.37 5.24 -13.28
C LYS A 470 -22.96 3.78 -13.14
N ALA A 471 -21.95 3.34 -13.91
CA ALA A 471 -21.48 1.96 -13.85
C ALA A 471 -20.92 1.60 -12.46
N ALA A 472 -20.15 2.48 -11.83
CA ALA A 472 -19.66 2.29 -10.47
C ALA A 472 -20.81 2.21 -9.45
N PHE A 473 -21.78 3.12 -9.54
CA PHE A 473 -22.93 3.14 -8.63
C PHE A 473 -23.81 1.90 -8.79
N SER A 474 -24.12 1.47 -10.02
CA SER A 474 -24.89 0.25 -10.27
C SER A 474 -24.18 -1.02 -9.78
N TRP A 475 -22.84 -1.07 -9.83
CA TRP A 475 -22.10 -2.17 -9.21
C TRP A 475 -22.32 -2.17 -7.69
N LEU A 476 -22.32 -1.00 -7.04
CA LEU A 476 -22.53 -0.86 -5.59
C LEU A 476 -23.95 -1.24 -5.17
N GLU A 477 -24.98 -0.84 -5.93
CA GLU A 477 -26.37 -1.26 -5.71
C GLU A 477 -26.49 -2.79 -5.76
N LYS A 478 -25.88 -3.42 -6.76
CA LYS A 478 -25.91 -4.87 -6.93
C LYS A 478 -25.16 -5.64 -5.84
N ASN A 479 -24.16 -5.02 -5.22
CA ASN A 479 -23.28 -5.68 -4.26
C ASN A 479 -23.39 -5.09 -2.85
N TYR A 480 -24.47 -4.36 -2.55
CA TYR A 480 -24.66 -3.75 -1.24
C TYR A 480 -24.72 -4.83 -0.16
N THR A 481 -23.84 -4.69 0.84
CA THR A 481 -23.83 -5.57 2.01
C THR A 481 -23.08 -4.90 3.15
N LEU A 482 -23.44 -5.29 4.38
CA LEU A 482 -22.77 -4.89 5.61
C LEU A 482 -22.12 -6.09 6.34
N ASP A 483 -22.07 -7.26 5.71
CA ASP A 483 -21.56 -8.49 6.30
C ASP A 483 -20.12 -8.82 5.90
N VAL A 484 -19.75 -8.43 4.68
CA VAL A 484 -18.47 -8.76 4.03
C VAL A 484 -18.00 -7.58 3.17
N ASN A 485 -16.73 -7.58 2.77
CA ASN A 485 -16.23 -6.73 1.69
C ASN A 485 -16.50 -7.47 0.35
N PRO A 486 -17.54 -7.07 -0.41
CA PRO A 486 -18.02 -7.86 -1.55
C PRO A 486 -16.94 -8.00 -2.62
N GLY A 487 -16.86 -9.18 -3.25
CA GLY A 487 -15.83 -9.57 -4.20
C GLY A 487 -14.81 -10.55 -3.62
N PHE A 488 -14.50 -10.44 -2.32
CA PHE A 488 -13.60 -11.37 -1.64
C PHE A 488 -14.24 -12.70 -1.23
N ASP A 489 -15.57 -12.78 -1.21
CA ASP A 489 -16.38 -13.95 -0.88
C ASP A 489 -16.17 -15.13 -1.85
N THR A 490 -15.64 -14.85 -3.04
CA THR A 490 -15.23 -15.87 -4.02
C THR A 490 -13.89 -16.54 -3.73
N SER A 491 -13.13 -16.02 -2.75
CA SER A 491 -11.86 -16.59 -2.33
C SER A 491 -12.03 -17.94 -1.65
N ARG A 492 -11.06 -18.84 -1.85
CA ARG A 492 -10.97 -20.11 -1.10
C ARG A 492 -10.65 -19.89 0.39
N ASP A 493 -10.05 -18.75 0.72
CA ASP A 493 -9.84 -18.32 2.10
C ASP A 493 -11.11 -17.60 2.60
N ALA A 494 -11.88 -18.27 3.45
CA ALA A 494 -13.11 -17.71 4.02
C ALA A 494 -12.88 -16.43 4.85
N ARG A 495 -11.64 -16.11 5.27
CA ARG A 495 -11.31 -14.84 5.92
C ARG A 495 -11.29 -13.66 4.97
N ALA A 496 -11.04 -13.93 3.70
CA ALA A 496 -10.90 -12.90 2.68
C ALA A 496 -12.11 -11.97 2.66
N ALA A 497 -13.32 -12.54 2.82
CA ALA A 497 -14.58 -11.81 2.90
C ALA A 497 -14.61 -10.74 4.03
N TYR A 498 -13.80 -10.90 5.08
CA TYR A 498 -13.70 -9.94 6.18
C TYR A 498 -12.49 -9.02 6.07
N GLN A 499 -11.62 -9.16 5.06
CA GLN A 499 -10.42 -8.33 4.95
C GLN A 499 -10.80 -6.87 4.62
N GLY A 500 -10.28 -5.93 5.41
CA GLY A 500 -10.51 -4.51 5.16
C GLY A 500 -11.96 -4.08 5.44
N ILE A 501 -12.68 -4.75 6.34
CA ILE A 501 -14.12 -4.52 6.55
C ILE A 501 -14.40 -3.14 7.16
N PHE A 502 -13.55 -2.66 8.08
CA PHE A 502 -13.70 -1.31 8.65
C PHE A 502 -13.30 -0.26 7.63
N TYR A 503 -12.27 -0.52 6.83
CA TYR A 503 -11.90 0.34 5.71
C TYR A 503 -12.98 0.39 4.62
N TYR A 504 -13.65 -0.74 4.34
CA TYR A 504 -14.80 -0.82 3.46
C TYR A 504 -15.94 0.06 3.95
N PHE A 505 -16.30 -0.03 5.24
CA PHE A 505 -17.33 0.83 5.85
C PHE A 505 -16.98 2.32 5.80
N LEU A 506 -15.70 2.66 6.01
CA LEU A 506 -15.24 4.04 5.91
C LEU A 506 -15.29 4.54 4.46
N ALA A 507 -14.85 3.73 3.49
CA ALA A 507 -14.93 4.07 2.07
C ALA A 507 -16.39 4.23 1.62
N MET A 508 -17.27 3.31 2.03
CA MET A 508 -18.71 3.34 1.77
C MET A 508 -19.35 4.63 2.27
N SER A 509 -19.22 4.93 3.56
CA SER A 509 -19.87 6.09 4.17
C SER A 509 -19.44 7.41 3.51
N ARG A 510 -18.13 7.62 3.35
CA ARG A 510 -17.59 8.81 2.69
C ARG A 510 -18.00 8.91 1.23
N ALA A 511 -18.00 7.81 0.49
CA ALA A 511 -18.39 7.81 -0.91
C ALA A 511 -19.87 8.14 -1.10
N LEU A 512 -20.76 7.54 -0.29
CA LEU A 512 -22.20 7.79 -0.36
C LEU A 512 -22.55 9.21 0.07
N ASN A 513 -21.90 9.76 1.12
CA ASN A 513 -22.05 11.16 1.49
C ASN A 513 -21.54 12.11 0.41
N THR A 514 -20.34 11.86 -0.14
CA THR A 514 -19.77 12.68 -1.23
C THR A 514 -20.65 12.63 -2.48
N TYR A 515 -21.24 11.47 -2.78
CA TYR A 515 -22.18 11.29 -3.88
C TYR A 515 -23.56 11.89 -3.58
N GLY A 516 -23.90 12.19 -2.33
CA GLY A 516 -25.22 12.65 -1.92
C GLY A 516 -26.30 11.59 -2.14
N CYS A 517 -26.06 10.37 -1.65
CA CYS A 517 -27.03 9.27 -1.62
C CYS A 517 -27.70 9.24 -0.24
N GLU A 518 -29.01 9.49 -0.19
CA GLU A 518 -29.80 9.38 1.05
C GLU A 518 -30.29 7.95 1.29
N GLU A 519 -30.75 7.29 0.22
CA GLU A 519 -31.22 5.92 0.22
C GLU A 519 -30.52 5.14 -0.90
N LEU A 520 -30.18 3.88 -0.63
CA LEU A 520 -29.58 2.97 -1.60
C LEU A 520 -30.57 1.86 -1.89
N THR A 521 -30.85 1.61 -3.17
CA THR A 521 -31.71 0.47 -3.58
C THR A 521 -30.83 -0.67 -4.03
N ASP A 522 -30.99 -1.86 -3.44
CA ASP A 522 -30.21 -3.02 -3.82
C ASP A 522 -30.74 -3.71 -5.10
N SER A 523 -30.07 -4.77 -5.55
CA SER A 523 -30.50 -5.54 -6.73
C SER A 523 -31.86 -6.24 -6.58
N GLU A 524 -32.35 -6.40 -5.36
CA GLU A 524 -33.67 -6.99 -5.07
C GLU A 524 -34.78 -5.94 -5.02
N GLY A 525 -34.44 -4.66 -5.17
CA GLY A 525 -35.36 -3.53 -5.08
C GLY A 525 -35.64 -3.10 -3.65
N VAL A 526 -34.87 -3.57 -2.67
CA VAL A 526 -34.98 -3.18 -1.26
C VAL A 526 -34.31 -1.83 -1.07
N GLN A 527 -35.04 -0.90 -0.47
CA GLN A 527 -34.49 0.41 -0.09
C GLN A 527 -33.82 0.34 1.27
N HIS A 528 -32.58 0.80 1.32
CA HIS A 528 -31.74 0.83 2.50
C HIS A 528 -31.56 2.25 3.02
N ALA A 529 -31.95 2.46 4.28
CA ALA A 529 -31.55 3.62 5.06
C ALA A 529 -30.10 3.43 5.54
N TRP A 530 -29.17 3.40 4.58
CA TRP A 530 -27.82 2.88 4.75
C TRP A 530 -27.06 3.50 5.93
N LYS A 531 -27.26 4.80 6.22
CA LYS A 531 -26.66 5.49 7.39
C LYS A 531 -27.03 4.78 8.69
N ARG A 532 -28.32 4.51 8.88
CA ARG A 532 -28.86 3.89 10.11
C ARG A 532 -28.46 2.42 10.21
N GLU A 533 -28.46 1.71 9.09
CA GLU A 533 -28.04 0.31 9.03
C GLU A 533 -26.55 0.14 9.32
N LEU A 534 -25.70 0.95 8.68
CA LEU A 534 -24.25 0.94 8.88
C LEU A 534 -23.88 1.29 10.33
N ALA A 535 -24.53 2.31 10.90
CA ALA A 535 -24.40 2.64 12.30
C ALA A 535 -24.78 1.46 13.21
N GLY A 536 -25.92 0.81 12.93
CA GLY A 536 -26.36 -0.39 13.62
C GLY A 536 -25.34 -1.53 13.58
N ARG A 537 -24.77 -1.77 12.40
CA ARG A 537 -23.71 -2.78 12.18
C ARG A 537 -22.48 -2.49 13.04
N LEU A 538 -21.97 -1.26 13.02
CA LEU A 538 -20.80 -0.89 13.83
C LEU A 538 -21.09 -1.03 15.32
N ILE A 539 -22.26 -0.61 15.80
CA ILE A 539 -22.65 -0.77 17.20
C ILE A 539 -22.67 -2.25 17.60
N ALA A 540 -23.19 -3.13 16.75
CA ALA A 540 -23.22 -4.58 16.99
C ALA A 540 -21.81 -5.19 17.06
N MET A 541 -20.83 -4.61 16.35
CA MET A 541 -19.44 -5.03 16.35
C MET A 541 -18.60 -4.44 17.49
N GLN A 542 -19.14 -3.47 18.25
CA GLN A 542 -18.40 -2.78 19.30
C GLN A 542 -18.14 -3.71 20.50
N SER A 543 -16.91 -3.69 21.02
CA SER A 543 -16.56 -4.39 22.26
C SER A 543 -17.38 -3.85 23.44
N LYS A 544 -18.15 -4.72 24.12
CA LYS A 544 -18.92 -4.36 25.32
C LYS A 544 -18.03 -4.06 26.54
N GLU A 545 -16.80 -4.59 26.54
CA GLU A 545 -15.86 -4.45 27.65
C GLU A 545 -15.01 -3.18 27.52
N SER A 546 -14.44 -2.96 26.33
CA SER A 546 -13.48 -1.88 26.10
C SER A 546 -14.05 -0.70 25.33
N GLY A 547 -15.18 -0.85 24.63
CA GLY A 547 -15.70 0.17 23.71
C GLY A 547 -14.96 0.24 22.36
N ALA A 548 -13.90 -0.54 22.17
CA ALA A 548 -13.07 -0.55 20.95
C ALA A 548 -13.66 -1.39 19.82
N TRP A 549 -13.14 -1.18 18.61
CA TRP A 549 -13.36 -2.03 17.43
C TRP A 549 -12.06 -2.64 16.93
N SER A 550 -12.12 -3.90 16.53
CA SER A 550 -11.00 -4.64 15.95
C SER A 550 -11.52 -5.76 15.04
N ASN A 551 -10.88 -5.99 13.90
CA ASN A 551 -11.21 -7.08 13.00
C ASN A 551 -10.55 -8.38 13.46
N ARG A 552 -11.29 -9.17 14.23
CA ARG A 552 -10.79 -10.46 14.75
C ARG A 552 -10.76 -11.56 13.69
N ASN A 553 -11.62 -11.47 12.66
CA ASN A 553 -11.67 -12.47 11.59
C ASN A 553 -10.48 -12.37 10.64
N ALA A 554 -10.04 -11.14 10.35
CA ALA A 554 -8.98 -10.84 9.41
C ALA A 554 -8.11 -9.65 9.91
N PRO A 555 -7.09 -9.90 10.75
CA PRO A 555 -6.26 -8.85 11.33
C PRO A 555 -5.28 -8.19 10.33
N ARG A 556 -5.27 -8.66 9.07
CA ARG A 556 -4.43 -8.15 7.98
C ARG A 556 -4.73 -6.66 7.72
N TRP A 557 -3.77 -5.95 7.12
CA TRP A 557 -3.86 -4.50 6.87
C TRP A 557 -4.12 -3.68 8.13
N TRP A 558 -3.56 -4.15 9.25
CA TRP A 558 -3.64 -3.50 10.56
C TRP A 558 -5.05 -3.43 11.16
N GLU A 559 -6.09 -4.02 10.55
CA GLU A 559 -7.45 -3.97 11.12
C GLU A 559 -7.60 -4.78 12.41
N GLY A 560 -6.62 -5.64 12.75
CA GLY A 560 -6.53 -6.26 14.07
C GLY A 560 -6.13 -5.28 15.18
N ASN A 561 -5.56 -4.13 14.84
CA ASN A 561 -5.16 -3.09 15.80
C ASN A 561 -6.41 -2.34 16.29
N PRO A 562 -6.73 -2.38 17.61
CA PRO A 562 -7.94 -1.76 18.13
C PRO A 562 -7.92 -0.22 18.06
N ILE A 563 -6.76 0.43 18.00
CA ILE A 563 -6.65 1.88 17.80
C ILE A 563 -7.15 2.24 16.40
N LEU A 564 -6.62 1.56 15.37
CA LEU A 564 -7.01 1.79 13.98
C LEU A 564 -8.48 1.44 13.73
N GLY A 565 -8.92 0.26 14.18
CA GLY A 565 -10.30 -0.18 14.05
C GLY A 565 -11.28 0.80 14.70
N THR A 566 -10.94 1.35 15.87
CA THR A 566 -11.77 2.36 16.54
C THR A 566 -11.75 3.70 15.80
N ALA A 567 -10.60 4.13 15.25
CA ALA A 567 -10.53 5.35 14.46
C ALA A 567 -11.40 5.28 13.19
N TYR A 568 -11.37 4.14 12.48
CA TYR A 568 -12.26 3.89 11.34
C TYR A 568 -13.72 3.85 11.76
N ALA A 569 -14.07 3.11 12.82
CA ALA A 569 -15.46 3.04 13.29
C ALA A 569 -16.02 4.41 13.71
N LEU A 570 -15.27 5.21 14.46
CA LEU A 570 -15.70 6.56 14.86
C LEU A 570 -15.84 7.50 13.67
N SER A 571 -14.90 7.46 12.72
CA SER A 571 -15.00 8.25 11.49
C SER A 571 -16.26 7.88 10.71
N THR A 572 -16.51 6.58 10.51
CA THR A 572 -17.73 6.10 9.84
C THR A 572 -19.00 6.48 10.59
N LEU A 573 -19.03 6.38 11.92
CA LEU A 573 -20.21 6.78 12.70
C LEU A 573 -20.48 8.30 12.58
N ALA A 574 -19.45 9.13 12.52
CA ALA A 574 -19.61 10.57 12.27
C ALA A 574 -20.29 10.84 10.92
N GLU A 575 -19.90 10.13 9.85
CA GLU A 575 -20.53 10.22 8.53
C GLU A 575 -22.02 9.80 8.54
N THR A 576 -22.46 9.00 9.51
CA THR A 576 -23.87 8.59 9.65
C THR A 576 -24.74 9.58 10.44
N LEU A 577 -24.12 10.58 11.09
CA LEU A 577 -24.81 11.62 11.86
C LEU A 577 -25.17 12.85 11.03
N GLU A 578 -24.41 13.10 9.97
CA GLU A 578 -24.63 14.14 8.96
C GLU A 578 -25.81 13.77 8.07
#